data_AF-K2NEU4-F1
#
_entry.id   AF-K2NEU4-F1
#
_cell.length_a   1.000
_cell.length_b   1.000
_cell.length_c   1.000
_cell.angle_alpha   90.00
_cell.angle_beta   90.00
_cell.angle_gamma   90.00
#
_symmetry.space_group_name_H-M   'P 1'
#
loop_
_entity.id
_entity.type
_entity.pdbx_description
1 polymer ?
#
loop_
_entity_poly.entity_id
_entity_poly.type
_entity_poly.pdbx_seq_one_letter_code
_entity_poly.pdbx_strand_id
1 'polypeptide(L)'
;MERVRVFTNVEHNTQAFVGVNKSTIVVSFRGSKGTINWLHNLEFLFVPYIREGCVGCLVHAGFCWLLQSLWVEMRMYLRRLVAKKGIERILVTGHSLGGAMATIAAANLVSQNHLFSHGLKILLYTFGAPRVGNMQFADWLLASFCRGGHESYRVTHKRDVVPHVPPRFIGYLHAPHEVWYDNDGDTEYTNCNDIKGTPCSDLTVTE
;
A
#
# COMPACT_ATOMS: atom_id res chain seq x y z
N MET A 1 -9.54 -9.31 18.36
CA MET A 1 -10.03 -8.33 17.36
C MET A 1 -11.53 -8.19 17.59
N GLU A 2 -12.00 -7.00 17.99
CA GLU A 2 -13.43 -6.75 18.19
C GLU A 2 -14.06 -6.31 16.86
N ARG A 3 -15.16 -6.98 16.46
CA ARG A 3 -16.05 -6.64 15.33
C ARG A 3 -15.32 -6.33 14.01
N VAL A 4 -15.10 -7.37 13.20
CA VAL A 4 -14.62 -7.22 11.82
C VAL A 4 -15.78 -6.82 10.91
N ARG A 5 -15.61 -5.73 10.15
CA ARG A 5 -16.49 -5.34 9.04
C ARG A 5 -15.82 -5.69 7.72
N VAL A 6 -16.59 -6.28 6.82
CA VAL A 6 -16.16 -6.62 5.46
C VAL A 6 -16.72 -5.60 4.49
N PHE A 7 -15.90 -5.13 3.56
CA PHE A 7 -16.27 -4.30 2.42
C PHE A 7 -16.05 -5.13 1.16
N THR A 8 -17.05 -5.20 0.28
CA THR A 8 -16.97 -5.97 -0.96
C THR A 8 -17.57 -5.18 -2.09
N ASN A 9 -16.90 -5.22 -3.24
CA ASN A 9 -17.52 -4.87 -4.51
C ASN A 9 -17.48 -6.12 -5.40
N VAL A 10 -18.67 -6.66 -5.70
CA VAL A 10 -18.80 -7.93 -6.43
C VAL A 10 -18.39 -7.76 -7.89
N GLU A 11 -18.78 -6.63 -8.50
CA GLU A 11 -18.47 -6.29 -9.90
C GLU A 11 -16.96 -6.24 -10.14
N HIS A 12 -16.22 -5.62 -9.23
CA HIS A 12 -14.77 -5.52 -9.31
C HIS A 12 -14.03 -6.67 -8.60
N ASN A 13 -14.76 -7.63 -8.02
CA ASN A 13 -14.20 -8.72 -7.22
C ASN A 13 -13.16 -8.25 -6.18
N THR A 14 -13.41 -7.10 -5.54
CA THR A 14 -12.53 -6.53 -4.51
C THR A 14 -13.12 -6.75 -3.13
N GLN A 15 -12.23 -6.88 -2.14
CA GLN A 15 -12.62 -7.10 -0.76
C GLN A 15 -11.61 -6.46 0.19
N ALA A 16 -12.11 -5.85 1.26
CA ALA A 16 -11.32 -5.36 2.36
C ALA A 16 -11.97 -5.73 3.70
N PHE A 17 -11.15 -5.83 4.74
CA PHE A 17 -11.56 -6.14 6.10
C PHE A 17 -11.08 -5.02 7.02
N VAL A 18 -11.96 -4.53 7.87
CA VAL A 18 -11.63 -3.54 8.89
C VAL A 18 -12.00 -4.10 10.26
N GLY A 19 -11.02 -4.21 11.15
CA GLY A 19 -11.24 -4.66 12.53
C GLY A 19 -10.46 -3.80 13.52
N VAL A 20 -10.84 -3.85 14.79
CA VAL A 20 -10.13 -3.13 15.87
C VAL A 20 -9.45 -4.13 16.79
N ASN A 21 -8.19 -3.85 17.13
CA ASN A 21 -7.43 -4.59 18.12
C ASN A 21 -6.72 -3.60 19.05
N LYS A 22 -7.17 -3.54 20.32
CA LYS A 22 -6.67 -2.55 21.30
C LYS A 22 -6.77 -1.12 20.72
N SER A 23 -5.67 -0.37 20.69
CA SER A 23 -5.59 0.99 20.13
C SER A 23 -5.37 1.05 18.61
N THR A 24 -5.46 -0.09 17.90
CA THR A 24 -5.14 -0.22 16.48
C THR A 24 -6.36 -0.61 15.65
N ILE A 25 -6.68 0.20 14.64
CA ILE A 25 -7.56 -0.21 13.54
C ILE A 25 -6.69 -0.95 12.52
N VAL A 26 -7.10 -2.15 12.11
CA VAL A 26 -6.43 -2.88 11.03
C VAL A 26 -7.34 -2.87 9.81
N VAL A 27 -6.80 -2.44 8.68
CA VAL A 27 -7.42 -2.43 7.35
C VAL A 27 -6.61 -3.39 6.47
N SER A 28 -7.21 -4.49 6.06
CA SER A 28 -6.57 -5.47 5.19
C SER A 28 -7.29 -5.58 3.86
N PHE A 29 -6.56 -5.46 2.76
CA PHE A 29 -7.08 -5.62 1.40
C PHE A 29 -6.71 -6.98 0.83
N ARG A 30 -7.70 -7.65 0.25
CA ARG A 30 -7.50 -8.94 -0.41
C ARG A 30 -6.79 -8.73 -1.76
N GLY A 31 -5.82 -9.59 -2.05
CA GLY A 31 -5.22 -9.70 -3.39
C GLY A 31 -6.15 -10.37 -4.42
N SER A 32 -5.62 -10.55 -5.63
CA SER A 32 -6.31 -11.20 -6.74
C SER A 32 -6.51 -12.70 -6.49
N LYS A 33 -7.63 -13.25 -6.98
CA LYS A 33 -7.77 -14.71 -7.16
C LYS A 33 -7.03 -15.08 -8.45
N GLY A 34 -6.04 -15.97 -8.38
CA GLY A 34 -5.21 -16.32 -9.55
C GLY A 34 -4.24 -15.21 -9.94
N THR A 35 -3.34 -14.84 -9.04
CA THR A 35 -2.37 -13.73 -9.17
C THR A 35 -1.56 -13.76 -10.47
N ILE A 36 -1.20 -14.94 -10.97
CA ILE A 36 -0.51 -15.10 -12.26
C ILE A 36 -1.35 -14.56 -13.42
N ASN A 37 -2.63 -14.92 -13.48
CA ASN A 37 -3.52 -14.44 -14.54
C ASN A 37 -3.73 -12.92 -14.45
N TRP A 38 -3.82 -12.37 -13.25
CA TRP A 38 -3.91 -10.92 -13.07
C TRP A 38 -2.66 -10.20 -13.61
N LEU A 39 -1.47 -10.77 -13.41
CA LEU A 39 -0.21 -10.20 -13.87
C LEU A 39 -0.16 -10.08 -15.40
N HIS A 40 -0.65 -11.10 -16.11
CA HIS A 40 -0.69 -11.11 -17.58
C HIS A 40 -1.72 -10.13 -18.16
N ASN A 41 -2.79 -9.83 -17.43
CA ASN A 41 -3.87 -8.94 -17.90
C ASN A 41 -3.70 -7.49 -17.41
N LEU A 42 -2.58 -7.16 -16.79
CA LEU A 42 -2.38 -5.86 -16.16
C LEU A 42 -2.08 -4.77 -17.19
N GLU A 43 -3.00 -3.82 -17.34
CA GLU A 43 -2.79 -2.61 -18.15
C GLU A 43 -2.10 -1.50 -17.35
N PHE A 44 -0.94 -1.05 -17.80
CA PHE A 44 -0.10 -0.09 -17.08
C PHE A 44 -0.48 1.38 -17.33
N LEU A 45 -1.74 1.72 -17.10
CA LEU A 45 -2.27 3.07 -17.32
C LEU A 45 -2.12 3.93 -16.07
N PHE A 46 -1.60 5.15 -16.24
CA PHE A 46 -1.56 6.16 -15.18
C PHE A 46 -2.85 6.99 -15.14
N VAL A 47 -3.24 7.39 -13.93
CA VAL A 47 -4.22 8.45 -13.69
C VAL A 47 -3.66 9.49 -12.71
N PRO A 48 -4.06 10.77 -12.81
CA PRO A 48 -3.66 11.80 -11.86
C PRO A 48 -4.05 11.47 -10.42
N TYR A 49 -3.10 11.56 -9.49
CA TYR A 49 -3.34 11.48 -8.06
C TYR A 49 -3.30 12.87 -7.44
N ILE A 50 -4.48 13.48 -7.26
CA ILE A 50 -4.60 14.88 -6.85
C ILE A 50 -4.76 14.97 -5.33
N ARG A 51 -3.69 15.39 -4.64
CA ARG A 51 -3.66 15.71 -3.20
C ARG A 51 -2.78 16.92 -2.95
N GLU A 52 -2.99 17.57 -1.81
CA GLU A 52 -2.16 18.70 -1.38
C GLU A 52 -0.67 18.31 -1.33
N GLY A 53 0.16 19.13 -1.96
CA GLY A 53 1.61 18.89 -2.07
C GLY A 53 2.03 17.80 -3.06
N CYS A 54 1.11 17.06 -3.69
CA CYS A 54 1.41 15.98 -4.64
C CYS A 54 1.39 16.49 -6.08
N VAL A 55 2.41 17.26 -6.47
CA VAL A 55 2.50 17.85 -7.82
C VAL A 55 3.04 16.81 -8.81
N GLY A 56 2.32 16.59 -9.91
CA GLY A 56 2.71 15.63 -10.95
C GLY A 56 2.57 14.16 -10.54
N CYS A 57 1.91 13.87 -9.42
CA CYS A 57 1.70 12.51 -8.94
C CYS A 57 0.74 11.73 -9.84
N LEU A 58 1.18 10.54 -10.25
CA LEU A 58 0.40 9.60 -11.02
C LEU A 58 0.36 8.26 -10.30
N VAL A 59 -0.80 7.59 -10.32
CA VAL A 59 -0.98 6.24 -9.78
C VAL A 59 -1.60 5.34 -10.84
N HIS A 60 -1.44 4.04 -10.68
CA HIS A 60 -2.05 3.04 -11.55
C HIS A 60 -3.58 3.16 -11.56
N ALA A 61 -4.17 3.30 -12.74
CA ALA A 61 -5.61 3.49 -12.96
C ALA A 61 -6.44 2.37 -12.30
N GLY A 62 -6.12 1.12 -12.64
CA GLY A 62 -6.77 -0.06 -12.09
C GLY A 62 -6.76 -0.09 -10.55
N PHE A 63 -5.60 0.11 -9.91
CA PHE A 63 -5.52 0.07 -8.44
C PHE A 63 -6.33 1.20 -7.79
N CYS A 64 -6.30 2.39 -8.40
CA CYS A 64 -7.09 3.52 -7.94
C CYS A 64 -8.59 3.23 -8.02
N TRP A 65 -9.08 2.70 -9.14
CA TRP A 65 -10.50 2.36 -9.31
C TRP A 65 -10.95 1.26 -8.35
N LEU A 66 -10.15 0.20 -8.21
CA LEU A 66 -10.43 -0.90 -7.30
C LEU A 66 -10.55 -0.40 -5.85
N LEU A 67 -9.65 0.48 -5.40
CA LEU A 67 -9.76 1.10 -4.08
C LEU A 67 -11.01 1.99 -3.99
N GLN A 68 -11.23 2.85 -4.99
CA GLN A 68 -12.33 3.81 -5.00
C GLN A 68 -13.69 3.11 -4.85
N SER A 69 -13.84 1.91 -5.42
CA SER A 69 -15.03 1.07 -5.29
C SER A 69 -15.41 0.70 -3.85
N LEU A 70 -14.44 0.71 -2.92
CA LEU A 70 -14.63 0.42 -1.49
C LEU A 70 -14.48 1.67 -0.62
N TRP A 71 -13.73 2.67 -1.11
CA TRP A 71 -13.18 3.75 -0.29
C TRP A 71 -14.24 4.66 0.33
N VAL A 72 -15.33 4.96 -0.39
CA VAL A 72 -16.35 5.91 0.09
C VAL A 72 -16.98 5.41 1.40
N GLU A 73 -17.45 4.17 1.41
CA GLU A 73 -18.08 3.57 2.59
C GLU A 73 -17.04 3.31 3.69
N MET A 74 -15.88 2.79 3.32
CA MET A 74 -14.82 2.45 4.26
C MET A 74 -14.26 3.68 4.97
N ARG A 75 -14.04 4.80 4.26
CA ARG A 75 -13.57 6.05 4.86
C ARG A 75 -14.54 6.57 5.92
N MET A 76 -15.84 6.50 5.65
CA MET A 76 -16.87 6.92 6.62
C MET A 76 -16.86 6.02 7.86
N TYR A 77 -16.64 4.72 7.68
CA TYR A 77 -16.50 3.79 8.79
C TYR A 77 -15.22 4.04 9.61
N LEU A 78 -14.08 4.27 8.95
CA LEU A 78 -12.81 4.58 9.60
C LEU A 78 -12.91 5.85 10.45
N ARG A 79 -13.53 6.92 9.93
CA ARG A 79 -13.79 8.15 10.70
C ARG A 79 -14.57 7.88 11.99
N ARG A 80 -15.61 7.03 11.94
CA ARG A 80 -16.38 6.65 13.14
C ARG A 80 -15.57 5.85 14.14
N LEU A 81 -14.64 5.01 13.67
CA LEU A 81 -13.76 4.24 14.55
C LEU A 81 -12.71 5.14 15.21
N VAL A 82 -12.06 6.03 14.46
CA VAL A 82 -11.06 6.97 14.98
C VAL A 82 -11.67 7.95 15.99
N ALA A 83 -12.94 8.33 15.83
CA ALA A 83 -13.64 9.18 16.79
C ALA A 83 -13.84 8.52 18.17
N LYS A 84 -13.60 7.21 18.31
CA LYS A 84 -13.65 6.53 19.61
C LYS A 84 -12.39 6.82 20.41
N LYS A 85 -12.54 7.01 21.73
CA LYS A 85 -11.40 7.18 22.63
C LYS A 85 -10.46 5.97 22.59
N GLY A 86 -9.15 6.23 22.62
CA GLY A 86 -8.12 5.20 22.73
C GLY A 86 -7.61 4.62 21.41
N ILE A 87 -8.05 5.13 20.25
CA ILE A 87 -7.43 4.78 18.96
C ILE A 87 -6.18 5.62 18.74
N GLU A 88 -5.06 4.95 18.54
CA GLU A 88 -3.74 5.58 18.35
C GLU A 88 -3.21 5.39 16.93
N ARG A 89 -3.62 4.30 16.25
CA ARG A 89 -3.03 3.94 14.97
C ARG A 89 -3.99 3.22 14.02
N ILE A 90 -3.73 3.39 12.72
CA ILE A 90 -4.34 2.62 11.65
C ILE A 90 -3.24 1.84 10.94
N LEU A 91 -3.29 0.52 11.04
CA LEU A 91 -2.49 -0.40 10.25
C LEU A 91 -3.23 -0.72 8.95
N VAL A 92 -2.60 -0.41 7.83
CA VAL A 92 -3.08 -0.71 6.48
C VAL A 92 -2.17 -1.76 5.87
N THR A 93 -2.76 -2.84 5.36
CA THR A 93 -1.99 -3.97 4.84
C THR A 93 -2.67 -4.68 3.68
N GLY A 94 -1.90 -5.45 2.94
CA GLY A 94 -2.38 -6.30 1.86
C GLY A 94 -1.24 -7.02 1.16
N HIS A 95 -1.58 -8.13 0.52
CA HIS A 95 -0.67 -8.92 -0.31
C HIS A 95 -0.99 -8.73 -1.80
N SER A 96 0.02 -8.72 -2.68
CA SER A 96 -0.13 -8.62 -4.13
C SER A 96 -0.95 -7.37 -4.50
N LEU A 97 -2.00 -7.50 -5.32
CA LEU A 97 -2.94 -6.41 -5.64
C LEU A 97 -3.50 -5.70 -4.39
N GLY A 98 -3.71 -6.44 -3.29
CA GLY A 98 -4.17 -5.86 -2.03
C GLY A 98 -3.14 -4.89 -1.43
N GLY A 99 -1.84 -5.16 -1.60
CA GLY A 99 -0.77 -4.25 -1.18
C GLY A 99 -0.76 -2.95 -2.00
N ALA A 100 -1.11 -3.02 -3.29
CA ALA A 100 -1.28 -1.85 -4.14
C ALA A 100 -2.43 -0.95 -3.64
N MET A 101 -3.58 -1.57 -3.36
CA MET A 101 -4.74 -0.87 -2.77
C MET A 101 -4.41 -0.30 -1.39
N ALA A 102 -3.70 -1.05 -0.55
CA ALA A 102 -3.24 -0.62 0.77
C ALA A 102 -2.37 0.64 0.69
N THR A 103 -1.46 0.70 -0.29
CA THR A 103 -0.60 1.87 -0.52
C THR A 103 -1.40 3.12 -0.85
N ILE A 104 -2.35 3.04 -1.79
CA ILE A 104 -3.20 4.19 -2.14
C ILE A 104 -4.14 4.56 -0.98
N ALA A 105 -4.63 3.58 -0.22
CA ALA A 105 -5.46 3.82 0.96
C ALA A 105 -4.67 4.55 2.05
N ALA A 106 -3.44 4.14 2.33
CA ALA A 106 -2.59 4.80 3.29
C ALA A 106 -2.19 6.22 2.81
N ALA A 107 -1.90 6.40 1.52
CA ALA A 107 -1.71 7.70 0.89
C ALA A 107 -2.93 8.63 1.12
N ASN A 108 -4.14 8.10 0.96
CA ASN A 108 -5.36 8.86 1.22
C ASN A 108 -5.51 9.23 2.71
N LEU A 109 -5.15 8.34 3.64
CA LEU A 109 -5.20 8.61 5.08
C LEU A 109 -4.20 9.69 5.47
N VAL A 110 -2.94 9.61 5.04
CA VAL A 110 -1.92 10.62 5.37
C VAL A 110 -2.24 11.98 4.76
N SER A 111 -2.81 12.01 3.54
CA SER A 111 -3.27 13.27 2.93
C SER A 111 -4.42 13.94 3.71
N GLN A 112 -5.13 13.17 4.52
CA GLN A 112 -6.29 13.61 5.29
C GLN A 112 -5.99 13.60 6.80
N ASN A 113 -4.71 13.56 7.21
CA ASN A 113 -4.35 13.40 8.62
C ASN A 113 -4.92 14.50 9.52
N HIS A 114 -5.09 15.72 8.99
CA HIS A 114 -5.74 16.83 9.68
C HIS A 114 -7.22 16.58 10.04
N LEU A 115 -7.88 15.59 9.43
CA LEU A 115 -9.24 15.18 9.74
C LEU A 115 -9.33 14.13 10.85
N PHE A 116 -8.19 13.64 11.34
CA PHE A 116 -8.10 12.66 12.40
C PHE A 116 -7.50 13.30 13.67
N SER A 117 -7.68 12.65 14.82
CA SER A 117 -7.17 13.16 16.10
C SER A 117 -5.66 13.39 16.04
N HIS A 118 -5.20 14.50 16.63
CA HIS A 118 -3.77 14.77 16.77
C HIS A 118 -3.03 13.56 17.36
N GLY A 119 -1.99 13.09 16.65
CA GLY A 119 -1.17 11.95 17.07
C GLY A 119 -1.57 10.60 16.51
N LEU A 120 -2.61 10.50 15.67
CA LEU A 120 -2.93 9.24 14.98
C LEU A 120 -1.79 8.82 14.04
N LYS A 121 -1.25 7.61 14.23
CA LYS A 121 -0.20 7.05 13.37
C LYS A 121 -0.77 6.16 12.27
N ILE A 122 -0.32 6.34 11.03
CA ILE A 122 -0.60 5.44 9.92
C ILE A 122 0.59 4.49 9.77
N LEU A 123 0.30 3.19 9.71
CA LEU A 123 1.27 2.13 9.48
C LEU A 123 0.90 1.42 8.17
N LEU A 124 1.83 1.32 7.23
CA LEU A 124 1.65 0.63 5.95
C LEU A 124 2.60 -0.55 5.87
N TYR A 125 2.04 -1.76 5.78
CA TYR A 125 2.82 -3.00 5.63
C TYR A 125 2.26 -3.77 4.45
N THR A 126 3.05 -3.93 3.40
CA THR A 126 2.62 -4.62 2.18
C THR A 126 3.51 -5.83 1.91
N PHE A 127 2.96 -6.85 1.27
CA PHE A 127 3.66 -8.10 0.99
C PHE A 127 3.55 -8.40 -0.50
N GLY A 128 4.67 -8.57 -1.21
CA GLY A 128 4.66 -8.90 -2.64
C GLY A 128 3.86 -7.88 -3.48
N ALA A 129 3.87 -6.60 -3.10
CA ALA A 129 3.02 -5.58 -3.72
C ALA A 129 3.67 -5.00 -4.99
N PRO A 130 2.90 -4.77 -6.06
CA PRO A 130 3.40 -4.14 -7.29
C PRO A 130 3.73 -2.66 -7.08
N ARG A 131 4.47 -2.06 -8.01
CA ARG A 131 4.70 -0.61 -8.06
C ARG A 131 3.38 0.11 -8.30
N VAL A 132 3.13 1.18 -7.56
CA VAL A 132 1.79 1.81 -7.47
C VAL A 132 1.69 3.10 -8.27
N GLY A 133 2.76 3.87 -8.34
CA GLY A 133 2.75 5.19 -8.95
C GLY A 133 4.09 5.59 -9.54
N ASN A 134 4.15 6.82 -10.02
CA ASN A 134 5.38 7.41 -10.53
C ASN A 134 6.32 7.89 -9.42
N MET A 135 7.50 8.37 -9.81
CA MET A 135 8.49 8.92 -8.88
C MET A 135 7.89 10.05 -8.01
N GLN A 136 7.12 10.97 -8.59
CA GLN A 136 6.49 12.06 -7.84
C GLN A 136 5.56 11.55 -6.74
N PHE A 137 4.77 10.50 -7.03
CA PHE A 137 3.93 9.86 -6.03
C PHE A 137 4.75 9.16 -4.93
N ALA A 138 5.81 8.43 -5.30
CA ALA A 138 6.69 7.74 -4.35
C ALA A 138 7.40 8.72 -3.39
N ASP A 139 7.96 9.81 -3.93
CA ASP A 139 8.65 10.85 -3.16
C ASP A 139 7.67 11.59 -2.24
N TRP A 140 6.49 11.96 -2.75
CA TRP A 140 5.46 12.61 -1.94
C TRP A 140 4.95 11.70 -0.81
N LEU A 141 4.77 10.40 -1.10
CA LEU A 141 4.31 9.43 -0.10
C LEU A 141 5.33 9.31 1.02
N LEU A 142 6.61 9.13 0.68
CA LEU A 142 7.71 9.10 1.63
C LEU A 142 7.74 10.36 2.51
N ALA A 143 7.74 11.54 1.88
CA ALA A 143 7.78 12.81 2.60
C ALA A 143 6.56 12.99 3.53
N SER A 144 5.39 12.51 3.12
CA SER A 144 4.16 12.56 3.93
C SER A 144 4.24 11.61 5.13
N PHE A 145 4.83 10.44 4.96
CA PHE A 145 5.03 9.49 6.06
C PHE A 145 6.07 9.99 7.07
N CYS A 146 7.22 10.50 6.61
CA CYS A 146 8.26 11.04 7.49
C CYS A 146 7.77 12.23 8.32
N ARG A 147 7.05 13.20 7.72
CA ARG A 147 6.54 14.38 8.42
C ARG A 147 5.53 14.02 9.53
N GLY A 148 4.74 12.97 9.34
CA GLY A 148 3.71 12.54 10.28
C GLY A 148 4.17 11.52 11.33
N GLY A 149 5.45 11.12 11.32
CA GLY A 149 5.92 10.01 12.17
C GLY A 149 5.19 8.69 11.89
N HIS A 150 4.82 8.48 10.61
CA HIS A 150 4.17 7.29 10.10
C HIS A 150 5.20 6.27 9.63
N GLU A 151 4.80 5.02 9.45
CA GLU A 151 5.70 3.92 9.06
C GLU A 151 5.22 3.24 7.79
N SER A 152 6.13 2.97 6.86
CA SER A 152 5.84 2.27 5.61
C SER A 152 6.95 1.26 5.32
N TYR A 153 6.56 0.00 5.14
CA TYR A 153 7.45 -1.11 4.80
C TYR A 153 6.86 -1.94 3.66
N ARG A 154 7.68 -2.24 2.65
CA ARG A 154 7.38 -3.25 1.62
C ARG A 154 8.16 -4.52 1.91
N VAL A 155 7.45 -5.61 2.21
CA VAL A 155 8.07 -6.92 2.34
C VAL A 155 8.05 -7.62 0.99
N THR A 156 9.22 -8.08 0.55
CA THR A 156 9.41 -8.86 -0.69
C THR A 156 10.10 -10.17 -0.37
N HIS A 157 9.88 -11.19 -1.20
CA HIS A 157 10.32 -12.55 -0.90
C HIS A 157 10.92 -13.21 -2.14
N LYS A 158 12.19 -13.63 -2.00
CA LYS A 158 12.98 -14.28 -3.04
C LYS A 158 12.85 -13.55 -4.38
N ARG A 159 12.39 -14.28 -5.41
CA ARG A 159 12.22 -13.84 -6.79
C ARG A 159 10.74 -13.60 -7.14
N ASP A 160 9.94 -13.12 -6.18
CA ASP A 160 8.55 -12.73 -6.45
C ASP A 160 8.50 -11.69 -7.58
N VAL A 161 7.80 -12.02 -8.66
CA VAL A 161 7.69 -11.17 -9.85
C VAL A 161 6.77 -9.97 -9.64
N VAL A 162 5.85 -10.03 -8.67
CA VAL A 162 4.81 -9.00 -8.49
C VAL A 162 5.40 -7.64 -8.10
N PRO A 163 6.36 -7.53 -7.16
CA PRO A 163 7.07 -6.29 -6.89
C PRO A 163 7.79 -5.67 -8.10
N HIS A 164 8.07 -6.44 -9.14
CA HIS A 164 8.79 -5.96 -10.32
C HIS A 164 7.89 -5.46 -11.44
N VAL A 165 6.56 -5.42 -11.22
CA VAL A 165 5.60 -4.78 -12.13
C VAL A 165 4.82 -3.65 -11.48
N PRO A 166 4.34 -2.66 -12.25
CA PRO A 166 4.74 -2.36 -13.63
C PRO A 166 6.25 -2.01 -13.74
N PRO A 167 6.86 -2.15 -14.94
CA PRO A 167 8.30 -1.92 -15.09
C PRO A 167 8.74 -0.49 -14.80
N ARG A 168 9.98 -0.31 -14.32
CA ARG A 168 10.55 1.02 -14.02
C ARG A 168 10.73 1.90 -15.24
N PHE A 169 11.07 1.30 -16.39
CA PHE A 169 11.36 2.06 -17.62
C PHE A 169 10.13 2.78 -18.20
N ILE A 170 8.92 2.38 -17.82
CA ILE A 170 7.68 3.10 -18.16
C ILE A 170 7.24 4.09 -17.06
N GLY A 171 8.11 4.39 -16.09
CA GLY A 171 7.93 5.46 -15.12
C GLY A 171 7.33 5.07 -13.76
N TYR A 172 7.07 3.79 -13.51
CA TYR A 172 6.62 3.32 -12.20
C TYR A 172 7.78 3.13 -11.22
N LEU A 173 7.59 3.56 -9.97
CA LEU A 173 8.61 3.47 -8.92
C LEU A 173 7.98 3.03 -7.59
N HIS A 174 8.74 2.28 -6.81
CA HIS A 174 8.39 1.99 -5.43
C HIS A 174 8.72 3.18 -4.52
N ALA A 175 7.91 3.36 -3.48
CA ALA A 175 8.37 4.11 -2.31
C ALA A 175 9.45 3.28 -1.59
N PRO A 176 10.45 3.92 -0.97
CA PRO A 176 11.58 3.22 -0.35
C PRO A 176 11.20 2.45 0.92
N HIS A 177 12.18 1.75 1.50
CA HIS A 177 12.07 0.82 2.63
C HIS A 177 11.49 -0.55 2.25
N GLU A 178 12.25 -1.27 1.44
CA GLU A 178 12.05 -2.70 1.24
C GLU A 178 12.68 -3.51 2.37
N VAL A 179 11.96 -4.53 2.79
CA VAL A 179 12.40 -5.59 3.70
C VAL A 179 12.41 -6.86 2.87
N TRP A 180 13.58 -7.23 2.36
CA TRP A 180 13.73 -8.35 1.43
C TRP A 180 14.18 -9.61 2.15
N TYR A 181 13.42 -10.69 1.94
CA TYR A 181 13.76 -12.03 2.40
C TYR A 181 14.27 -12.86 1.23
N ASP A 182 15.58 -13.08 1.16
CA ASP A 182 16.20 -14.01 0.19
C ASP A 182 16.34 -15.44 0.77
N ASN A 183 15.35 -15.86 1.55
CA ASN A 183 15.26 -17.16 2.19
C ASN A 183 13.78 -17.53 2.35
N ASP A 184 13.48 -18.67 2.96
CA ASP A 184 12.10 -19.14 3.18
C ASP A 184 11.32 -18.36 4.25
N GLY A 185 11.87 -17.27 4.80
CA GLY A 185 11.17 -16.33 5.68
C GLY A 185 11.52 -16.41 7.18
N ASP A 186 12.45 -17.29 7.57
CA ASP A 186 12.58 -17.72 8.99
C ASP A 186 13.77 -17.15 9.76
N THR A 187 14.81 -16.58 9.13
CA THR A 187 16.09 -16.33 9.85
C THR A 187 16.69 -14.94 9.67
N GLU A 188 16.72 -14.36 8.47
CA GLU A 188 17.38 -13.07 8.20
C GLU A 188 16.68 -12.27 7.10
N TYR A 189 16.76 -10.94 7.14
CA TYR A 189 16.22 -10.06 6.11
C TYR A 189 17.20 -8.91 5.80
N THR A 190 17.09 -8.37 4.58
CA THR A 190 17.87 -7.20 4.17
C THR A 190 16.98 -5.96 4.17
N ASN A 191 17.37 -4.92 4.91
CA ASN A 191 16.76 -3.60 4.82
C ASN A 191 17.33 -2.84 3.61
N CYS A 192 16.46 -2.56 2.66
CA CYS A 192 16.76 -1.98 1.38
C CYS A 192 16.28 -0.53 1.34
N ASN A 193 17.23 0.38 1.08
CA ASN A 193 16.94 1.81 0.96
C ASN A 193 16.43 2.19 -0.45
N ASP A 194 16.33 1.22 -1.38
CA ASP A 194 15.91 1.39 -2.77
C ASP A 194 16.71 2.44 -3.58
N ILE A 195 17.90 2.81 -3.07
CA ILE A 195 18.92 3.62 -3.75
C ILE A 195 19.75 2.69 -4.65
N LYS A 196 20.09 3.13 -5.87
CA LYS A 196 20.91 2.34 -6.82
C LYS A 196 22.13 1.74 -6.11
N GLY A 197 22.24 0.40 -6.15
CA GLY A 197 23.43 -0.33 -5.69
C GLY A 197 23.27 -1.19 -4.43
N THR A 198 22.13 -1.16 -3.73
CA THR A 198 21.85 -2.17 -2.69
C THR A 198 21.36 -3.49 -3.32
N PRO A 199 21.99 -4.65 -3.02
CA PRO A 199 21.56 -5.96 -3.51
C PRO A 199 20.24 -6.37 -2.86
N CYS A 200 19.17 -5.99 -3.52
CA CYS A 200 17.80 -6.24 -3.11
C CYS A 200 17.03 -6.91 -4.25
N SER A 201 15.73 -7.16 -4.07
CA SER A 201 14.94 -7.94 -5.03
C SER A 201 15.11 -7.46 -6.49
N ASP A 202 15.16 -6.14 -6.70
CA ASP A 202 15.30 -5.49 -8.01
C ASP A 202 16.60 -5.83 -8.78
N LEU A 203 17.66 -6.31 -8.11
CA LEU A 203 18.93 -6.70 -8.76
C LEU A 203 19.04 -8.19 -9.12
N THR A 204 18.08 -9.02 -8.67
CA THR A 204 18.12 -10.49 -8.87
C THR A 204 17.29 -11.01 -10.05
N VAL A 205 16.59 -10.12 -10.78
CA VAL A 205 15.69 -10.52 -11.89
C VAL A 205 16.43 -10.59 -13.24
N THR A 206 17.73 -10.29 -13.29
CA THR A 206 18.52 -10.22 -14.52
C THR A 206 19.43 -11.43 -14.78
N GLU A 207 19.23 -12.57 -14.10
CA GLU A 207 19.95 -13.83 -14.37
C GLU A 207 19.01 -14.99 -14.68
#